data_AF-A0A7I8JYL2-F1
#
_entry.id   AF-A0A7I8JYL2-F1
#
_cell.length_a   1.000
_cell.length_b   1.000
_cell.length_c   1.000
_cell.angle_alpha   90.00
_cell.angle_beta   90.00
_cell.angle_gamma   90.00
#
_symmetry.space_group_name_H-M   'P 1'
#
loop_
_entity.id
_entity.type
_entity.pdbx_description
1 polymer ?
#
loop_
_entity_poly.entity_id
_entity_poly.type
_entity_poly.pdbx_seq_one_letter_code
_entity_poly.pdbx_strand_id
1 'polypeptide(L)'
;MARTKHFTPERSTKRTHRFKPGTVALREIRKYQKSSMLLIPAAPFIRTVREVTSYCTKEVTRWTPEALVAIQEAAEDFLVHLFEDANLCAIHAKRVTLRVITCMDEIHCLIWQVLLNVNQA
;
A
#
# COMPACT_ATOMS: atom_id res chain seq x y z
N MET A 1 -46.92 43.21 29.24
CA MET A 1 -46.92 42.31 28.07
C MET A 1 -45.69 41.43 28.15
N ALA A 2 -45.83 40.14 28.47
CA ALA A 2 -44.70 39.22 28.64
C ALA A 2 -44.29 38.63 27.28
N ARG A 3 -43.04 38.87 26.87
CA ARG A 3 -42.45 38.32 25.65
C ARG A 3 -42.16 36.83 25.85
N THR A 4 -42.92 35.96 25.22
CA THR A 4 -42.68 34.52 25.19
C THR A 4 -41.36 34.25 24.46
N LYS A 5 -40.39 33.68 25.19
CA LYS A 5 -39.13 33.19 24.59
C LYS A 5 -39.49 31.99 23.71
N HIS A 6 -39.33 32.10 22.39
CA HIS A 6 -39.47 30.97 21.48
C HIS A 6 -38.36 29.95 21.77
N PHE A 7 -38.75 28.74 22.15
CA PHE A 7 -37.86 27.59 22.28
C PHE A 7 -37.51 27.09 20.87
N THR A 8 -36.30 27.41 20.39
CA THR A 8 -35.74 26.74 19.22
C THR A 8 -35.18 25.39 19.66
N PRO A 9 -35.64 24.26 19.11
CA PRO A 9 -35.09 22.96 19.48
C PRO A 9 -33.62 22.91 19.06
N GLU A 10 -32.75 22.76 20.05
CA GLU A 10 -31.33 22.53 19.85
C GLU A 10 -31.18 21.26 19.00
N ARG A 11 -30.66 21.42 17.77
CA ARG A 11 -30.41 20.29 16.86
C ARG A 11 -29.38 19.40 17.55
N SER A 12 -29.83 18.25 18.07
CA SER A 12 -28.93 17.25 18.62
C SER A 12 -27.88 16.91 17.57
N THR A 13 -26.62 17.26 17.85
CA THR A 13 -25.50 16.95 16.96
C THR A 13 -25.38 15.43 16.91
N LYS A 14 -25.94 14.82 15.85
CA LYS A 14 -25.86 13.37 15.63
C LYS A 14 -24.40 12.96 15.76
N ARG A 15 -24.12 11.99 16.63
CA ARG A 15 -22.76 11.46 16.81
C ARG A 15 -22.23 11.03 15.44
N THR A 16 -21.01 11.44 15.12
CA THR A 16 -20.35 11.09 13.86
C THR A 16 -20.24 9.57 13.76
N HIS A 17 -20.78 8.99 12.69
CA HIS A 17 -20.74 7.55 12.47
C HIS A 17 -19.29 7.08 12.26
N ARG A 18 -18.83 6.13 13.08
CA ARG A 18 -17.52 5.50 12.96
C ARG A 18 -17.67 4.09 12.41
N PHE A 19 -16.97 3.77 11.32
CA PHE A 19 -16.92 2.42 10.78
C PHE A 19 -16.14 1.47 11.72
N LYS A 20 -16.50 0.18 11.71
CA LYS A 20 -15.75 -0.84 12.44
C LYS A 20 -14.31 -0.94 11.87
N PRO A 21 -13.31 -1.26 12.70
CA PRO A 21 -11.96 -1.56 12.23
C PRO A 21 -11.99 -2.58 11.08
N GLY A 22 -11.18 -2.36 10.04
CA GLY A 22 -11.14 -3.19 8.84
C GLY A 22 -12.19 -2.86 7.77
N THR A 23 -13.31 -2.21 8.10
CA THR A 23 -14.37 -1.90 7.11
C THR A 23 -13.88 -0.93 6.03
N VAL A 24 -13.13 0.10 6.42
CA VAL A 24 -12.56 1.07 5.48
C VAL A 24 -11.43 0.44 4.68
N ALA A 25 -10.54 -0.32 5.33
CA ALA A 25 -9.44 -1.01 4.68
C ALA A 25 -9.93 -1.98 3.58
N LEU A 26 -10.94 -2.82 3.86
CA LEU A 26 -11.53 -3.72 2.86
C LEU A 26 -12.17 -2.97 1.68
N ARG A 27 -12.73 -1.78 1.93
CA ARG A 27 -13.27 -0.92 0.87
C ARG A 27 -12.16 -0.36 0.00
N GLU A 28 -11.07 0.09 0.60
CA GLU A 28 -9.89 0.61 -0.10
C GLU A 28 -9.21 -0.47 -0.94
N ILE A 29 -9.02 -1.67 -0.38
CA ILE A 29 -8.48 -2.83 -1.12
C ILE A 29 -9.30 -3.09 -2.39
N ARG A 30 -10.62 -3.18 -2.28
CA ARG A 30 -11.50 -3.39 -3.44
C ARG A 30 -11.48 -2.23 -4.44
N LYS A 31 -11.34 -0.99 -3.94
CA LYS A 31 -11.24 0.21 -4.79
C LYS A 31 -9.97 0.15 -5.63
N TYR A 32 -8.82 -0.09 -4.99
CA TYR A 32 -7.52 -0.09 -5.66
C TYR A 32 -7.32 -1.31 -6.54
N GLN A 33 -7.82 -2.48 -6.17
CA GLN A 33 -7.80 -3.67 -7.04
C GLN A 33 -8.67 -3.54 -8.30
N LYS A 34 -9.63 -2.60 -8.33
CA LYS A 34 -10.48 -2.36 -9.49
C LYS A 34 -9.83 -1.42 -10.52
N SER A 35 -8.81 -0.66 -10.11
CA SER A 35 -8.20 0.39 -10.93
C SER A 35 -6.70 0.20 -11.04
N SER A 36 -6.12 0.48 -12.20
CA SER A 36 -4.66 0.44 -12.42
C SER A 36 -4.02 1.84 -12.40
N MET A 37 -4.56 2.77 -11.61
CA MET A 37 -4.01 4.12 -11.53
C MET A 37 -2.76 4.14 -10.63
N LEU A 38 -1.76 4.94 -11.00
CA LEU A 38 -0.58 5.17 -10.18
C LEU A 38 -0.96 5.79 -8.83
N LEU A 39 -0.46 5.21 -7.75
CA LEU A 39 -0.77 5.60 -6.37
C LEU A 39 0.33 6.47 -5.77
N ILE A 40 1.57 6.36 -6.25
CA ILE A 40 2.67 7.17 -5.78
C ILE A 40 2.59 8.55 -6.46
N PRO A 41 2.67 9.67 -5.71
CA PRO A 41 2.71 10.99 -6.33
C PRO A 41 3.95 11.14 -7.23
N ALA A 42 3.75 11.51 -8.50
CA ALA A 42 4.84 11.57 -9.49
C ALA A 42 5.96 12.55 -9.10
N ALA A 43 5.64 13.71 -8.51
CA ALA A 43 6.64 14.72 -8.18
C ALA A 43 7.73 14.24 -7.20
N PRO A 44 7.41 13.65 -6.02
CA PRO A 44 8.43 13.04 -5.17
C PRO A 44 9.11 11.84 -5.81
N PHE A 45 8.40 11.00 -6.56
CA PHE A 45 9.00 9.84 -7.24
C PHE A 45 10.10 10.27 -8.23
N ILE A 46 9.81 11.26 -9.06
CA ILE A 46 10.78 11.81 -10.04
C ILE A 46 12.00 12.40 -9.33
N ARG A 47 11.83 13.04 -8.17
CA ARG A 47 12.97 13.55 -7.37
C ARG A 47 13.86 12.39 -6.91
N THR A 48 13.27 11.32 -6.40
CA THR A 48 14.01 10.11 -5.99
C THR A 48 14.71 9.45 -7.17
N VAL A 49 14.06 9.31 -8.34
CA VAL A 49 14.70 8.75 -9.53
C VAL A 49 15.93 9.57 -9.93
N ARG A 50 15.84 10.90 -9.92
CA ARG A 50 16.99 11.78 -10.24
C ARG A 50 18.11 11.69 -9.21
N GLU A 51 17.77 11.60 -7.93
CA GLU A 51 18.73 11.42 -6.84
C GLU A 51 19.51 10.11 -6.99
N VAL A 52 18.80 8.99 -7.19
CA VAL A 52 19.41 7.67 -7.41
C VAL A 52 20.24 7.65 -8.68
N THR A 53 19.75 8.25 -9.77
CA THR A 53 20.50 8.35 -11.02
C THR A 53 21.81 9.08 -10.80
N SER A 54 21.78 10.23 -10.14
CA SER A 54 22.98 11.03 -9.85
C SER A 54 23.99 10.29 -8.96
N TYR A 55 23.51 9.40 -8.10
CA TYR A 55 24.36 8.53 -7.28
C TYR A 55 25.01 7.42 -8.11
N CYS A 56 24.26 6.80 -9.02
CA CYS A 56 24.73 5.66 -9.82
C CYS A 56 25.60 6.06 -11.02
N THR A 57 25.27 7.15 -11.72
CA THR A 57 26.01 7.61 -12.90
C THR A 57 25.87 9.11 -13.10
N LYS A 58 26.96 9.77 -13.49
CA LYS A 58 26.96 11.21 -13.80
C LYS A 58 26.64 11.51 -15.26
N GLU A 59 26.55 10.48 -16.11
CA GLU A 59 26.37 10.64 -17.55
C GLU A 59 24.91 10.95 -17.93
N VAL A 60 23.96 10.44 -17.14
CA VAL A 60 22.53 10.60 -17.40
C VAL A 60 22.01 11.86 -16.72
N THR A 61 21.88 12.94 -17.49
CA THR A 61 21.39 14.24 -16.99
C THR A 61 19.92 14.51 -17.33
N ARG A 62 19.41 13.89 -18.40
CA ARG A 62 18.05 14.11 -18.92
C ARG A 62 17.24 12.82 -18.92
N TRP A 63 16.00 12.94 -18.44
CA TRP A 63 14.99 11.89 -18.48
C TRP A 63 13.85 12.31 -19.41
N THR A 64 13.36 11.37 -20.23
CA THR A 64 12.10 11.56 -20.98
C THR A 64 10.91 11.35 -20.04
N PRO A 65 9.77 12.03 -20.28
CA PRO A 65 8.59 11.83 -19.46
C PRO A 65 8.06 10.40 -19.51
N GLU A 66 8.14 9.74 -20.68
CA GLU A 66 7.71 8.35 -20.86
C GLU A 66 8.55 7.37 -20.04
N ALA A 67 9.88 7.59 -19.97
CA ALA A 67 10.76 6.75 -19.16
C ALA A 67 10.47 6.89 -17.66
N LEU A 68 10.15 8.09 -17.18
CA LEU A 68 9.80 8.32 -15.79
C LEU A 68 8.50 7.61 -15.41
N VAL A 69 7.50 7.62 -16.30
CA VAL A 69 6.25 6.88 -16.11
C VAL A 69 6.50 5.37 -16.12
N ALA A 70 7.27 4.85 -17.08
CA ALA A 70 7.57 3.42 -17.17
C ALA A 70 8.30 2.90 -15.91
N ILE A 71 9.25 3.67 -15.38
CA ILE A 71 9.94 3.34 -14.13
C ILE A 71 8.97 3.35 -12.95
N GLN A 72 8.04 4.30 -12.92
CA GLN A 72 7.04 4.37 -11.86
C GLN A 72 6.07 3.19 -11.92
N GLU A 73 5.58 2.83 -13.10
CA GLU A 73 4.73 1.66 -13.32
C GLU A 73 5.43 0.38 -12.85
N ALA A 74 6.67 0.16 -13.28
CA ALA A 74 7.45 -1.01 -12.87
C ALA A 74 7.71 -1.06 -11.35
N ALA A 75 8.00 0.10 -10.73
CA ALA A 75 8.23 0.19 -9.29
C ALA A 75 6.96 -0.10 -8.49
N GLU A 76 5.81 0.45 -8.89
CA GLU A 76 4.53 0.19 -8.22
C GLU A 76 4.08 -1.26 -8.41
N ASP A 77 4.24 -1.82 -9.62
CA ASP A 77 3.92 -3.23 -9.89
C ASP A 77 4.75 -4.18 -9.03
N PHE A 78 6.06 -3.92 -8.92
CA PHE A 78 6.94 -4.70 -8.05
C PHE A 78 6.49 -4.63 -6.58
N LEU A 79 6.12 -3.45 -6.07
CA LEU A 79 5.66 -3.30 -4.69
C LEU A 79 4.33 -4.01 -4.45
N VAL A 80 3.40 -4.00 -5.41
CA VAL A 80 2.14 -4.73 -5.30
C VAL A 80 2.39 -6.24 -5.17
N HIS A 81 3.19 -6.82 -6.05
CA HIS A 81 3.57 -8.24 -5.98
C HIS A 81 4.26 -8.58 -4.66
N LEU A 82 5.20 -7.73 -4.21
CA LEU A 82 5.88 -7.91 -2.92
C LEU A 82 4.89 -7.91 -1.74
N PHE A 83 3.87 -7.04 -1.77
CA PHE A 83 2.84 -7.01 -0.73
C PHE A 83 1.89 -8.21 -0.78
N GLU A 84 1.62 -8.76 -1.96
CA GLU A 84 0.86 -10.00 -2.11
C GLU A 84 1.58 -11.17 -1.45
N ASP A 85 2.87 -11.34 -1.74
CA ASP A 85 3.71 -12.38 -1.14
C ASP A 85 3.84 -12.20 0.37
N ALA A 86 4.07 -10.96 0.83
CA ALA A 86 4.15 -10.65 2.25
C ALA A 86 2.82 -10.95 2.97
N ASN A 87 1.69 -10.75 2.30
CA ASN A 87 0.37 -11.07 2.84
C ASN A 87 0.15 -12.59 2.92
N LEU A 88 0.60 -13.36 1.93
CA LEU A 88 0.59 -14.83 2.00
C LEU A 88 1.43 -15.34 3.19
N CYS A 89 2.63 -14.78 3.41
CA CYS A 89 3.46 -15.12 4.57
C CYS A 89 2.77 -14.76 5.91
N ALA A 90 2.12 -13.58 5.97
CA ALA A 90 1.37 -13.21 7.17
C ALA A 90 0.22 -14.18 7.48
N ILE A 91 -0.53 -14.60 6.47
CA ILE A 91 -1.62 -15.58 6.61
C ILE A 91 -1.07 -16.95 7.01
N HIS A 92 0.06 -17.39 6.43
CA HIS A 92 0.75 -18.63 6.80
C HIS A 92 1.07 -18.66 8.29
N ALA A 93 1.55 -17.55 8.83
CA ALA A 93 1.82 -17.37 10.26
C ALA A 93 0.57 -17.00 11.11
N LYS A 94 -0.65 -17.20 10.59
CA LYS A 94 -1.94 -16.94 11.27
C LYS A 94 -2.13 -15.48 11.72
N ARG A 95 -1.65 -14.53 10.92
CA ARG A 95 -1.75 -13.08 11.18
C ARG A 95 -2.45 -12.35 10.04
N VAL A 96 -2.97 -11.17 10.36
CA VAL A 96 -3.65 -10.27 9.41
C VAL A 96 -2.94 -8.92 9.27
N THR A 97 -1.78 -8.76 9.92
CA THR A 97 -0.98 -7.54 9.89
C THR A 97 0.42 -7.88 9.37
N LEU A 98 0.83 -7.19 8.31
CA LEU A 98 2.16 -7.28 7.73
C LEU A 98 3.21 -6.77 8.72
N ARG A 99 4.37 -7.42 8.77
CA ARG A 99 5.51 -7.01 9.61
C ARG A 99 6.81 -7.18 8.83
N VAL A 100 7.80 -6.34 9.14
CA VAL A 100 9.09 -6.29 8.43
C VAL A 100 9.87 -7.62 8.55
N ILE A 101 9.73 -8.34 9.66
CA ILE A 101 10.48 -9.58 9.95
C ILE A 101 10.01 -10.79 9.11
N THR A 102 8.87 -10.70 8.43
CA THR A 102 8.21 -11.90 7.89
C THR A 102 8.57 -12.21 6.44
N CYS A 103 9.36 -11.37 5.77
CA CYS A 103 9.63 -11.55 4.35
C CYS A 103 10.99 -12.21 4.08
N MET A 104 12.04 -11.92 4.84
CA MET A 104 13.37 -12.51 4.56
C MET A 104 13.62 -13.86 5.22
N ASP A 105 13.12 -14.10 6.44
CA ASP A 105 13.37 -15.35 7.16
C ASP A 105 12.41 -16.49 6.72
N GLU A 106 11.14 -16.17 6.43
CA GLU A 106 10.15 -17.20 6.06
C GLU A 106 10.28 -17.66 4.61
N ILE A 107 10.77 -16.82 3.68
CA ILE A 107 11.04 -17.24 2.28
C ILE A 107 12.15 -18.31 2.25
N HIS A 108 13.18 -18.19 3.09
CA HIS A 108 14.25 -19.20 3.15
C HIS A 108 13.73 -20.53 3.73
N CYS A 109 12.82 -20.49 4.72
CA CYS A 109 12.14 -21.67 5.25
C CYS A 109 11.13 -22.30 4.27
N LEU A 110 10.34 -21.50 3.52
CA LEU A 110 9.39 -22.01 2.53
C LEU A 110 10.10 -22.62 1.32
N ILE A 111 11.18 -21.99 0.83
CA ILE A 111 12.04 -22.58 -0.21
C ILE A 111 12.67 -23.89 0.29
N TRP A 112 13.15 -23.95 1.54
CA TRP A 112 13.64 -25.21 2.11
C TRP A 112 12.54 -26.26 2.26
N GLN A 113 11.34 -25.90 2.70
CA GLN A 113 10.22 -26.84 2.87
C GLN A 113 9.73 -27.39 1.51
N VAL A 114 9.71 -26.56 0.45
CA VAL A 114 9.35 -26.98 -0.91
C VAL A 114 10.47 -27.80 -1.54
N LEU A 115 11.74 -27.42 -1.38
CA LEU A 115 12.88 -28.20 -1.85
C LEU A 115 13.02 -29.55 -1.12
N LEU A 116 12.73 -29.62 0.18
CA LEU A 116 12.75 -30.87 0.94
C LEU A 116 11.65 -31.83 0.48
N ASN A 117 10.48 -31.31 0.06
CA ASN A 117 9.40 -32.12 -0.49
C ASN A 117 9.67 -32.59 -1.93
N VAL A 118 10.41 -31.83 -2.74
CA VAL A 118 10.80 -32.23 -4.10
C VAL A 118 11.96 -33.24 -4.09
N ASN A 119 12.85 -33.18 -3.10
CA ASN A 119 14.01 -34.08 -2.98
C ASN A 119 13.72 -35.37 -2.18
N GLN A 120 12.45 -35.60 -1.82
CA GLN A 120 11.93 -36.85 -1.23
C GLN A 120 11.04 -37.64 -2.20
N ALA A 121 10.93 -37.21 -3.47
CA ALA A 121 10.21 -37.90 -4.53
C ALA A 121 11.17 -38.57 -5.52
#